data_AF-A0A378FQM7-F1
#
_entry.id   AF-A0A378FQM7-F1
#
_cell.length_a   1.000
_cell.length_b   1.000
_cell.length_c   1.000
_cell.angle_alpha   90.00
_cell.angle_beta   90.00
_cell.angle_gamma   90.00
#
_symmetry.space_group_name_H-M   'P 1'
#
loop_
_entity.id
_entity.type
_entity.pdbx_description
1 polymer ?
#
loop_
_entity_poly.entity_id
_entity_poly.type
_entity_poly.pdbx_seq_one_letter_code
_entity_poly.pdbx_strand_id
1 'polypeptide(L)'
;MIRQVITRTNTVTGRAYYDEKAIMAWETGNELEDTNADFLHQTAAWIKKWAPHQLVVDGTYKKINPFALTDPNVDIVSNHYYTNADNNHPGQVTQDLRAVGGQKVYLVGEFGLLPADQLNAIMQSIVHSEVNGAQAAGGLIWGFRGHRHDGGFYWHKESTGHYSYHLPGFAKEGEANQEQAVVDLVRTAAAQMAGQQTMAPLPKPEAPLLRETTSPFAINWMGAAVGRSYDVERAASPTGPWTVVGRDISDGVNEWNPETMVLFRDDYLQLQLGHTYYYRVTAKNESGRSAPSNVISVQHSEENQPPVVTLEPALTTTQDQGVELTASWQDDGLPSREVKVGWQHAGDGQVHFCHADRAQTRAWFTAPGTYALTFTADDGLLKSSKTVTVTVGEAAGKAPADFCRYHGEVYGVAEGRLTVMKSDKDALTVGEDGFLGPFANEGDKVSWQVQAPWSGQFLLNVTFNGKWGGKQNSFVVNGGAPQTVAFPQTDEQGQQLRIPVTLKAGSNQIDFGRFAGDWGYMFIKSIEVVAE
;
A
#
# COMPACT_ATOMS: atom_id res chain seq x y z
N MET A 1 -5.76 27.84 23.25
CA MET A 1 -4.78 27.04 22.50
C MET A 1 -3.51 27.83 22.16
N ILE A 2 -3.52 28.81 21.23
CA ILE A 2 -2.31 29.54 20.75
C ILE A 2 -1.36 29.93 21.89
N ARG A 3 -1.83 30.70 22.88
CA ARG A 3 -1.03 31.09 24.06
C ARG A 3 -0.38 29.89 24.74
N GLN A 4 -1.13 28.81 24.98
CA GLN A 4 -0.63 27.64 25.71
C GLN A 4 0.51 26.95 24.97
N VAL A 5 0.44 26.86 23.64
CA VAL A 5 1.50 26.25 22.82
C VAL A 5 2.73 27.16 22.80
N ILE A 6 2.54 28.45 22.50
CA ILE A 6 3.64 29.41 22.42
C ILE A 6 4.39 29.53 23.75
N THR A 7 3.68 29.52 24.89
CA THR A 7 4.29 29.61 26.21
C THR A 7 4.72 28.25 26.79
N ARG A 8 4.63 27.16 26.02
CA ARG A 8 5.06 25.84 26.48
C ARG A 8 6.58 25.82 26.65
N THR A 9 7.05 25.31 27.77
CA THR A 9 8.46 24.96 27.97
C THR A 9 8.74 23.59 27.37
N ASN A 10 9.71 23.53 26.45
CA ASN A 10 10.26 22.30 25.92
C ASN A 10 10.88 21.49 27.07
N THR A 11 10.42 20.26 27.30
CA THR A 11 10.91 19.42 28.39
C THR A 11 12.32 18.85 28.14
N VAL A 12 12.82 18.94 26.90
CA VAL A 12 14.16 18.50 26.51
C VAL A 12 15.16 19.65 26.61
N THR A 13 14.83 20.83 26.08
CA THR A 13 15.77 21.98 26.05
C THR A 13 15.61 22.92 27.24
N GLY A 14 14.49 22.85 27.97
CA GLY A 14 14.14 23.77 29.06
C GLY A 14 13.74 25.17 28.60
N ARG A 15 13.72 25.45 27.29
CA ARG A 15 13.34 26.76 26.73
C ARG A 15 11.84 26.85 26.45
N ALA A 16 11.26 28.02 26.65
CA ALA A 16 9.91 28.29 26.17
C ALA A 16 9.89 28.34 24.63
N TYR A 17 8.79 27.92 24.00
CA TYR A 17 8.69 27.88 22.54
C TYR A 17 8.82 29.27 21.90
N TYR A 18 8.34 30.33 22.56
CA TYR A 18 8.55 31.71 22.10
C TYR A 18 10.02 32.17 22.09
N ASP A 19 10.92 31.48 22.81
CA ASP A 19 12.37 31.73 22.86
C ASP A 19 13.17 30.67 22.08
N GLU A 20 12.49 29.67 21.49
CA GLU A 20 13.16 28.57 20.80
C GLU A 20 13.59 28.99 19.39
N LYS A 21 14.92 29.03 19.17
CA LYS A 21 15.49 29.43 17.87
C LYS A 21 15.23 28.43 16.75
N ALA A 22 14.83 27.21 17.08
CA ALA A 22 14.40 26.22 16.11
C ALA A 22 13.00 26.50 15.52
N ILE A 23 12.20 27.36 16.15
CA ILE A 23 10.90 27.79 15.63
C ILE A 23 11.11 29.10 14.86
N MET A 24 11.06 29.01 13.54
CA MET A 24 11.19 30.16 12.64
C MET A 24 9.93 31.04 12.67
N ALA A 25 8.75 30.42 12.55
CA ALA A 25 7.49 31.10 12.37
C ALA A 25 6.31 30.34 13.01
N TRP A 26 5.21 31.05 13.22
CA TRP A 26 3.91 30.50 13.58
C TRP A 26 2.92 30.75 12.45
N GLU A 27 2.19 29.71 12.07
CA GLU A 27 1.16 29.81 11.05
C GLU A 27 -0.23 29.93 11.69
N THR A 28 -1.08 30.78 11.12
CA THR A 28 -2.42 31.08 11.67
C THR A 28 -3.36 29.87 11.66
N GLY A 29 -3.15 28.94 10.72
CA GLY A 29 -3.81 27.65 10.59
C GLY A 29 -3.51 27.04 9.22
N ASN A 30 -3.71 25.74 9.03
CA ASN A 30 -3.46 25.08 7.75
C ASN A 30 -4.65 25.25 6.81
N GLU A 31 -4.39 25.66 5.56
CA GLU A 31 -5.35 25.71 4.46
C GLU A 31 -6.68 26.45 4.77
N LEU A 32 -6.58 27.66 5.32
CA LEU A 32 -7.74 28.46 5.72
C LEU A 32 -8.44 29.13 4.51
N GLU A 33 -9.14 28.33 3.69
CA GLU A 33 -9.77 28.76 2.41
C GLU A 33 -10.70 29.98 2.55
N ASP A 34 -11.53 30.00 3.60
CA ASP A 34 -12.55 31.02 3.85
C ASP A 34 -12.14 32.03 4.94
N THR A 35 -10.83 32.22 5.15
CA THR A 35 -10.33 33.25 6.09
C THR A 35 -10.72 34.67 5.67
N ASN A 36 -10.76 35.59 6.63
CA ASN A 36 -11.09 36.99 6.41
C ASN A 36 -10.13 37.92 7.18
N ALA A 37 -10.19 39.22 6.86
CA ALA A 37 -9.27 40.23 7.39
C ALA A 37 -9.31 40.31 8.94
N ASP A 38 -10.50 40.28 9.54
CA ASP A 38 -10.67 40.41 10.99
C ASP A 38 -10.09 39.20 11.72
N PHE A 39 -10.35 37.99 11.21
CA PHE A 39 -9.81 36.76 11.78
C PHE A 39 -8.28 36.73 11.69
N LEU A 40 -7.72 37.03 10.50
CA LEU A 40 -6.27 37.04 10.29
C LEU A 40 -5.62 38.05 11.23
N HIS A 41 -6.12 39.28 11.27
CA HIS A 41 -5.56 40.36 12.08
C HIS A 41 -5.53 40.00 13.56
N GLN A 42 -6.66 39.56 14.11
CA GLN A 42 -6.78 39.20 15.53
C GLN A 42 -5.88 38.02 15.89
N THR A 43 -5.79 37.01 15.01
CA THR A 43 -4.98 35.81 15.23
C THR A 43 -3.49 36.13 15.18
N ALA A 44 -3.04 36.85 14.15
CA ALA A 44 -1.65 37.24 13.97
C ALA A 44 -1.19 38.19 15.10
N ALA A 45 -2.01 39.18 15.48
CA ALA A 45 -1.72 40.06 16.61
C ALA A 45 -1.63 39.27 17.93
N TRP A 46 -2.49 38.27 18.13
CA TRP A 46 -2.44 37.41 19.31
C TRP A 46 -1.17 36.55 19.35
N ILE A 47 -0.70 36.04 18.21
CA ILE A 47 0.58 35.33 18.11
C ILE A 47 1.74 36.29 18.45
N LYS A 48 1.83 37.45 17.78
CA LYS A 48 2.90 38.44 18.01
C LYS A 48 2.99 38.93 19.45
N LYS A 49 1.85 39.03 20.15
CA LYS A 49 1.83 39.36 21.58
C LYS A 49 2.63 38.37 22.44
N TRP A 50 2.59 37.07 22.12
CA TRP A 50 3.24 36.01 22.90
C TRP A 50 4.58 35.57 22.33
N ALA A 51 4.82 35.78 21.04
CA ALA A 51 6.05 35.44 20.34
C ALA A 51 6.57 36.63 19.51
N PRO A 52 6.98 37.74 20.16
CA PRO A 52 7.31 39.00 19.47
C PRO A 52 8.56 38.91 18.58
N HIS A 53 9.38 37.89 18.75
CA HIS A 53 10.64 37.70 18.00
C HIS A 53 10.55 36.63 16.90
N GLN A 54 9.39 35.97 16.74
CA GLN A 54 9.18 34.95 15.72
C GLN A 54 8.27 35.47 14.61
N LEU A 55 8.43 34.91 13.41
CA LEU A 55 7.66 35.32 12.24
C LEU A 55 6.23 34.77 12.31
N VAL A 56 5.31 35.38 11.56
CA VAL A 56 3.94 34.90 11.39
C VAL A 56 3.64 34.67 9.92
N VAL A 57 3.10 33.49 9.62
CA VAL A 57 2.67 33.07 8.28
C VAL A 57 1.14 33.14 8.20
N ASP A 58 0.62 33.77 7.15
CA ASP A 58 -0.80 33.61 6.77
C ASP A 58 -0.99 32.23 6.11
N GLY A 59 -1.61 31.29 6.81
CA GLY A 59 -1.84 29.92 6.32
C GLY A 59 -3.09 29.78 5.45
N THR A 60 -3.23 30.68 4.48
CA THR A 60 -4.32 30.67 3.50
C THR A 60 -4.15 29.54 2.47
N TYR A 61 -5.23 29.25 1.76
CA TYR A 61 -5.27 28.26 0.68
C TYR A 61 -5.67 28.89 -0.67
N LYS A 62 -5.17 28.32 -1.78
CA LYS A 62 -5.47 28.63 -3.19
C LYS A 62 -5.05 30.00 -3.73
N LYS A 63 -4.84 31.02 -2.89
CA LYS A 63 -4.57 32.40 -3.32
C LYS A 63 -3.82 33.24 -2.29
N ILE A 64 -3.22 34.33 -2.75
CA ILE A 64 -2.70 35.41 -1.91
C ILE A 64 -3.83 36.39 -1.55
N ASN A 65 -4.08 36.59 -0.26
CA ASN A 65 -5.11 37.52 0.21
C ASN A 65 -4.59 38.96 0.27
N PRO A 66 -5.26 39.96 -0.35
CA PRO A 66 -4.81 41.35 -0.30
C PRO A 66 -4.71 41.92 1.12
N PHE A 67 -5.61 41.51 2.02
CA PHE A 67 -5.59 41.99 3.40
C PHE A 67 -4.39 41.46 4.22
N ALA A 68 -3.82 40.31 3.85
CA ALA A 68 -2.63 39.76 4.49
C ALA A 68 -1.37 40.60 4.17
N LEU A 69 -1.31 41.15 2.96
CA LEU A 69 -0.19 42.01 2.53
C LEU A 69 -0.11 43.31 3.33
N THR A 70 -1.25 43.83 3.78
CA THR A 70 -1.33 45.07 4.56
C THR A 70 -1.33 44.87 6.07
N ASP A 71 -1.45 43.63 6.56
CA ASP A 71 -1.46 43.38 8.01
C ASP A 71 -0.06 43.57 8.61
N PRO A 72 0.10 44.39 9.67
CA PRO A 72 1.41 44.63 10.28
C PRO A 72 1.94 43.44 11.09
N ASN A 73 1.10 42.46 11.42
CA ASN A 73 1.48 41.29 12.22
C ASN A 73 1.84 40.06 11.38
N VAL A 74 1.59 40.09 10.07
CA VAL A 74 1.94 39.03 9.12
C VAL A 74 3.30 39.35 8.48
N ASP A 75 4.23 38.39 8.51
CA ASP A 75 5.57 38.58 7.92
C ASP A 75 5.71 37.80 6.60
N ILE A 76 5.08 36.63 6.50
CA ILE A 76 5.16 35.71 5.36
C ILE A 76 3.74 35.44 4.86
N VAL A 77 3.57 35.48 3.53
CA VAL A 77 2.36 34.98 2.87
C VAL A 77 2.70 33.71 2.11
N SER A 78 1.77 32.74 2.12
CA SER A 78 1.94 31.46 1.44
C SER A 78 0.77 31.12 0.54
N ASN A 79 0.97 30.11 -0.31
CA ASN A 79 -0.07 29.43 -1.08
C ASN A 79 0.29 27.95 -1.21
N HIS A 80 -0.72 27.09 -1.35
CA HIS A 80 -0.55 25.65 -1.55
C HIS A 80 -1.03 25.24 -2.93
N TYR A 81 -0.30 24.33 -3.55
CA TYR A 81 -0.44 23.95 -4.95
C TYR A 81 -0.92 22.51 -5.11
N TYR A 82 -2.20 22.36 -5.47
CA TYR A 82 -2.85 21.07 -5.64
C TYR A 82 -3.88 21.08 -6.78
N THR A 83 -4.16 19.91 -7.35
CA THR A 83 -5.04 19.74 -8.52
C THR A 83 -6.47 20.25 -8.26
N ASN A 84 -6.98 20.11 -7.04
CA ASN A 84 -8.31 20.60 -6.65
C ASN A 84 -8.43 22.14 -6.64
N ALA A 85 -7.30 22.85 -6.63
CA ALA A 85 -7.23 24.30 -6.77
C ALA A 85 -6.81 24.74 -8.19
N ASP A 86 -6.56 23.78 -9.09
CA ASP A 86 -6.11 24.00 -10.48
C ASP A 86 -4.90 24.94 -10.58
N ASN A 87 -3.95 24.80 -9.64
CA ASN A 87 -2.83 25.72 -9.47
C ASN A 87 -1.47 25.03 -9.29
N ASN A 88 -1.41 23.70 -9.36
CA ASN A 88 -0.18 22.91 -9.24
C ASN A 88 0.63 22.85 -10.54
N HIS A 89 1.05 24.03 -10.99
CA HIS A 89 1.88 24.21 -12.17
C HIS A 89 2.90 25.35 -11.96
N PRO A 90 4.07 25.33 -12.64
CA PRO A 90 5.13 26.32 -12.43
C PRO A 90 4.67 27.78 -12.60
N GLY A 91 3.73 28.03 -13.52
CA GLY A 91 3.21 29.38 -13.79
C GLY A 91 2.60 30.07 -12.56
N GLN A 92 2.10 29.31 -11.59
CA GLN A 92 1.45 29.85 -10.38
C GLN A 92 2.43 30.64 -9.53
N VAL A 93 3.70 30.22 -9.45
CA VAL A 93 4.74 30.93 -8.70
C VAL A 93 4.87 32.38 -9.18
N THR A 94 4.89 32.61 -10.49
CA THR A 94 4.97 33.97 -11.04
C THR A 94 3.68 34.77 -10.84
N GLN A 95 2.52 34.11 -10.77
CA GLN A 95 1.26 34.78 -10.50
C GLN A 95 1.19 35.25 -9.05
N ASP A 96 1.57 34.40 -8.11
CA ASP A 96 1.61 34.72 -6.69
C ASP A 96 2.67 35.80 -6.39
N LEU A 97 3.86 35.73 -7.02
CA LEU A 97 4.86 36.79 -6.92
C LEU A 97 4.33 38.16 -7.39
N ARG A 98 3.55 38.20 -8.49
CA ARG A 98 2.89 39.44 -8.95
C ARG A 98 1.85 39.92 -7.93
N ALA A 99 1.07 39.01 -7.35
CA ALA A 99 0.07 39.35 -6.34
C ALA A 99 0.70 39.90 -5.05
N VAL A 100 1.83 39.32 -4.61
CA VAL A 100 2.59 39.80 -3.44
C VAL A 100 3.22 41.17 -3.70
N GLY A 101 3.69 41.41 -4.94
CA GLY A 101 4.25 42.69 -5.34
C GLY A 101 5.47 43.13 -4.52
N GLY A 102 6.22 42.18 -3.96
CA GLY A 102 7.37 42.43 -3.08
C GLY A 102 7.04 43.03 -1.70
N GLN A 103 5.77 43.08 -1.29
CA GLN A 103 5.36 43.70 -0.03
C GLN A 103 5.69 42.84 1.21
N LYS A 104 5.68 41.51 1.06
CA LYS A 104 5.92 40.52 2.11
C LYS A 104 6.79 39.40 1.56
N VAL A 105 7.38 38.60 2.45
CA VAL A 105 8.07 37.37 2.04
C VAL A 105 7.03 36.38 1.50
N TYR A 106 7.33 35.76 0.37
CA TYR A 106 6.47 34.76 -0.25
C TYR A 106 7.10 33.36 -0.16
N LEU A 107 6.31 32.38 0.27
CA LEU A 107 6.69 30.97 0.38
C LEU A 107 5.65 30.10 -0.33
N VAL A 108 6.06 29.11 -1.12
CA VAL A 108 5.14 28.03 -1.51
C VAL A 108 5.01 27.08 -0.33
N GLY A 109 3.88 27.19 0.38
CA GLY A 109 3.66 26.53 1.67
C GLY A 109 3.53 25.02 1.54
N GLU A 110 2.89 24.56 0.47
CA GLU A 110 2.83 23.14 0.10
C GLU A 110 2.70 22.97 -1.41
N PHE A 111 3.25 21.89 -1.93
CA PHE A 111 2.94 21.38 -3.27
C PHE A 111 3.25 19.88 -3.34
N GLY A 112 2.52 19.13 -4.16
CA GLY A 112 2.72 17.69 -4.23
C GLY A 112 1.74 16.96 -5.15
N LEU A 113 1.69 15.64 -4.98
CA LEU A 113 0.69 14.74 -5.60
C LEU A 113 0.72 14.73 -7.14
N LEU A 114 1.91 14.87 -7.71
CA LEU A 114 2.17 14.81 -9.14
C LEU A 114 3.38 13.90 -9.42
N PRO A 115 3.57 13.45 -10.67
CA PRO A 115 4.82 12.86 -11.12
C PRO A 115 6.03 13.78 -10.85
N ALA A 116 7.19 13.17 -10.57
CA ALA A 116 8.39 13.87 -10.12
C ALA A 116 8.92 14.92 -11.12
N ASP A 117 8.71 14.73 -12.43
CA ASP A 117 9.09 15.71 -13.45
C ASP A 117 8.25 17.00 -13.36
N GLN A 118 6.94 16.87 -13.09
CA GLN A 118 6.05 18.01 -12.88
C GLN A 118 6.33 18.70 -11.54
N LEU A 119 6.58 17.93 -10.47
CA LEU A 119 7.02 18.48 -9.18
C LEU A 119 8.35 19.24 -9.33
N ASN A 120 9.28 18.71 -10.12
CA ASN A 120 10.52 19.38 -10.41
C ASN A 120 10.29 20.67 -11.20
N ALA A 121 9.37 20.70 -12.17
CA ALA A 121 9.04 21.93 -12.89
C ALA A 121 8.53 23.04 -11.94
N ILE A 122 7.65 22.70 -10.99
CA ILE A 122 7.19 23.63 -9.95
C ILE A 122 8.39 24.08 -9.09
N MET A 123 9.20 23.15 -8.59
CA MET A 123 10.34 23.46 -7.74
C MET A 123 11.37 24.35 -8.44
N GLN A 124 11.70 24.08 -9.70
CA GLN A 124 12.60 24.94 -10.49
C GLN A 124 12.00 26.34 -10.71
N SER A 125 10.67 26.44 -10.85
CA SER A 125 10.01 27.75 -10.90
C SER A 125 10.14 28.51 -9.58
N ILE A 126 10.06 27.82 -8.43
CA ILE A 126 10.29 28.40 -7.10
C ILE A 126 11.73 28.93 -6.98
N VAL A 127 12.71 28.17 -7.46
CA VAL A 127 14.13 28.54 -7.39
C VAL A 127 14.47 29.72 -8.32
N HIS A 128 13.91 29.75 -9.53
CA HIS A 128 14.42 30.61 -10.61
C HIS A 128 13.49 31.75 -11.03
N SER A 129 12.22 31.75 -10.63
CA SER A 129 11.31 32.84 -11.01
C SER A 129 11.64 34.13 -10.27
N GLU A 130 11.69 35.23 -11.02
CA GLU A 130 11.81 36.58 -10.48
C GLU A 130 10.74 37.47 -11.12
N VAL A 131 10.06 38.27 -10.30
CA VAL A 131 9.09 39.28 -10.74
C VAL A 131 9.43 40.60 -10.05
N ASN A 132 9.81 41.61 -10.83
CA ASN A 132 10.16 42.95 -10.34
C ASN A 132 11.22 42.93 -9.22
N GLY A 133 12.24 42.05 -9.32
CA GLY A 133 13.27 41.90 -8.30
C GLY A 133 12.87 41.06 -7.08
N ALA A 134 11.64 40.52 -7.04
CA ALA A 134 11.18 39.63 -5.97
C ALA A 134 11.22 38.16 -6.41
N GLN A 135 11.62 37.27 -5.50
CA GLN A 135 11.66 35.83 -5.68
C GLN A 135 10.94 35.12 -4.52
N ALA A 136 10.55 33.86 -4.73
CA ALA A 136 10.05 33.04 -3.63
C ALA A 136 11.19 32.71 -2.66
N ALA A 137 10.89 32.67 -1.36
CA ALA A 137 11.86 32.32 -0.33
C ALA A 137 12.12 30.80 -0.25
N GLY A 138 11.24 29.99 -0.84
CA GLY A 138 11.31 28.53 -0.76
C GLY A 138 10.01 27.86 -1.17
N GLY A 139 10.05 26.52 -1.13
CA GLY A 139 8.90 25.66 -1.33
C GLY A 139 9.01 24.41 -0.46
N LEU A 140 7.89 23.99 0.11
CA LEU A 140 7.82 22.76 0.92
C LEU A 140 7.02 21.70 0.17
N ILE A 141 7.66 20.56 -0.09
CA ILE A 141 6.99 19.44 -0.75
C ILE A 141 6.16 18.65 0.27
N TRP A 142 4.94 18.27 -0.11
CA TRP A 142 4.07 17.42 0.68
C TRP A 142 4.29 15.94 0.31
N GLY A 143 4.71 15.05 1.22
CA GLY A 143 5.10 15.31 2.60
C GLY A 143 6.05 14.24 3.13
N PHE A 144 7.06 14.65 3.90
CA PHE A 144 8.04 13.74 4.50
C PHE A 144 7.52 13.14 5.81
N ARG A 145 7.97 11.93 6.13
CA ARG A 145 7.73 11.29 7.42
C ARG A 145 9.03 10.75 8.02
N GLY A 146 9.12 10.79 9.35
CA GLY A 146 10.28 10.32 10.10
C GLY A 146 10.23 8.84 10.42
N HIS A 147 11.33 8.31 10.94
CA HIS A 147 11.40 6.94 11.43
C HIS A 147 10.41 6.69 12.57
N ARG A 148 9.85 5.49 12.60
CA ARG A 148 9.06 4.97 13.73
C ARG A 148 9.99 4.44 14.81
N HIS A 149 9.44 4.36 16.02
CA HIS A 149 10.18 3.86 17.17
C HIS A 149 10.66 2.40 16.97
N ASP A 150 9.82 1.52 16.41
CA ASP A 150 10.08 0.07 16.32
C ASP A 150 10.35 -0.41 14.88
N GLY A 151 11.07 0.40 14.10
CA GLY A 151 11.41 0.08 12.71
C GLY A 151 10.55 0.79 11.69
N GLY A 152 11.10 0.91 10.49
CA GLY A 152 10.48 1.58 9.36
C GLY A 152 10.22 3.07 9.56
N PHE A 153 9.37 3.61 8.69
CA PHE A 153 8.93 5.00 8.74
C PHE A 153 7.45 5.13 9.11
N TYR A 154 7.08 6.28 9.66
CA TYR A 154 5.70 6.72 9.60
C TYR A 154 5.33 6.90 8.14
N TRP A 155 4.10 6.59 7.78
CA TRP A 155 3.67 6.67 6.39
C TRP A 155 2.26 7.24 6.31
N HIS A 156 1.97 7.83 5.16
CA HIS A 156 0.64 8.28 4.78
C HIS A 156 0.43 7.96 3.31
N LYS A 157 -0.78 7.49 2.95
CA LYS A 157 -1.16 7.26 1.56
C LYS A 157 -2.34 8.17 1.22
N GLU A 158 -2.13 9.00 0.22
CA GLU A 158 -3.12 9.92 -0.28
C GLU A 158 -4.19 9.18 -1.08
N SER A 159 -5.39 9.75 -1.14
CA SER A 159 -6.48 9.21 -1.97
C SER A 159 -6.11 9.15 -3.47
N THR A 160 -5.15 9.98 -3.90
CA THR A 160 -4.57 9.99 -5.24
C THR A 160 -3.57 8.85 -5.49
N GLY A 161 -3.25 8.05 -4.47
CA GLY A 161 -2.34 6.91 -4.55
C GLY A 161 -0.89 7.20 -4.19
N HIS A 162 -0.51 8.48 -4.02
CA HIS A 162 0.84 8.88 -3.63
C HIS A 162 1.12 8.58 -2.16
N TYR A 163 2.33 8.13 -1.86
CA TYR A 163 2.78 7.94 -0.48
C TYR A 163 3.59 9.13 0.00
N SER A 164 3.66 9.31 1.31
CA SER A 164 4.68 10.15 1.94
C SER A 164 6.09 9.73 1.53
N TYR A 165 7.02 10.68 1.55
CA TYR A 165 8.42 10.46 1.20
C TYR A 165 9.29 10.26 2.44
N HIS A 166 10.42 9.59 2.26
CA HIS A 166 11.39 9.32 3.31
C HIS A 166 12.77 9.85 2.90
N LEU A 167 13.44 10.61 3.76
CA LEU A 167 14.84 10.98 3.57
C LEU A 167 15.71 9.81 4.10
N PRO A 168 16.59 9.20 3.30
CA PRO A 168 17.33 9.77 2.17
C PRO A 168 16.82 9.44 0.75
N GLY A 169 15.64 8.82 0.64
CA GLY A 169 15.10 8.21 -0.58
C GLY A 169 15.49 6.75 -0.72
N PHE A 170 14.52 5.92 -1.11
CA PHE A 170 14.65 4.48 -1.28
C PHE A 170 14.28 4.06 -2.71
N ALA A 171 15.31 3.81 -3.54
CA ALA A 171 15.12 3.54 -4.97
C ALA A 171 14.27 2.30 -5.27
N LYS A 172 14.33 1.26 -4.42
CA LYS A 172 13.57 0.02 -4.62
C LYS A 172 12.20 0.10 -3.98
N GLU A 173 12.14 0.38 -2.68
CA GLU A 173 10.87 0.40 -1.93
C GLU A 173 9.96 1.59 -2.31
N GLY A 174 10.56 2.69 -2.76
CA GLY A 174 9.88 3.91 -3.19
C GLY A 174 9.74 4.06 -4.71
N GLU A 175 10.05 3.03 -5.52
CA GLU A 175 10.03 3.11 -6.99
C GLU A 175 8.66 3.55 -7.52
N ALA A 176 7.59 2.90 -7.04
CA ALA A 176 6.22 3.23 -7.44
C ALA A 176 5.79 4.66 -7.09
N ASN A 177 6.45 5.28 -6.10
CA ASN A 177 6.20 6.66 -5.66
C ASN A 177 7.23 7.66 -6.21
N GLN A 178 8.16 7.21 -7.07
CA GLN A 178 9.29 8.00 -7.59
C GLN A 178 10.10 8.68 -6.47
N GLU A 179 10.17 8.06 -5.29
CA GLU A 179 10.60 8.74 -4.07
C GLU A 179 12.02 9.30 -4.17
N GLN A 180 12.96 8.53 -4.72
CA GLN A 180 14.34 8.98 -4.88
C GLN A 180 14.42 10.26 -5.73
N ALA A 181 13.68 10.31 -6.84
CA ALA A 181 13.66 11.48 -7.71
C ALA A 181 13.04 12.71 -7.02
N VAL A 182 12.00 12.51 -6.20
CA VAL A 182 11.37 13.56 -5.41
C VAL A 182 12.29 14.07 -4.28
N VAL A 183 13.02 13.18 -3.62
CA VAL A 183 14.02 13.60 -2.63
C VAL A 183 15.15 14.40 -3.29
N ASP A 184 15.63 13.93 -4.45
CA ASP A 184 16.75 14.56 -5.16
C ASP A 184 16.39 15.92 -5.76
N LEU A 185 15.16 16.14 -6.23
CA LEU A 185 14.74 17.46 -6.73
C LEU A 185 14.70 18.49 -5.60
N VAL A 186 14.25 18.11 -4.40
CA VAL A 186 14.21 19.02 -3.23
C VAL A 186 15.63 19.38 -2.81
N ARG A 187 16.53 18.40 -2.75
CA ARG A 187 17.93 18.64 -2.39
C ARG A 187 18.68 19.44 -3.46
N THR A 188 18.38 19.23 -4.74
CA THR A 188 18.88 20.04 -5.85
C THR A 188 18.43 21.49 -5.71
N ALA A 189 17.14 21.72 -5.43
CA ALA A 189 16.59 23.06 -5.22
C ALA A 189 17.25 23.77 -4.03
N ALA A 190 17.45 23.06 -2.91
CA ALA A 190 18.16 23.60 -1.75
C ALA A 190 19.61 24.02 -2.09
N ALA A 191 20.32 23.22 -2.88
CA ALA A 191 21.67 23.55 -3.34
C ALA A 191 21.67 24.79 -4.27
N GLN A 192 20.75 24.84 -5.24
CA GLN A 192 20.61 25.97 -6.17
C GLN A 192 20.28 27.27 -5.42
N MET A 193 19.37 27.23 -4.45
CA MET A 193 19.04 28.39 -3.60
C MET A 193 20.22 28.84 -2.73
N ALA A 194 21.13 27.93 -2.37
CA ALA A 194 22.39 28.26 -1.70
C ALA A 194 23.50 28.73 -2.66
N GLY A 195 23.20 28.94 -3.95
CA GLY A 195 24.17 29.34 -4.97
C GLY A 195 25.11 28.21 -5.41
N GLN A 196 24.77 26.96 -5.12
CA GLN A 196 25.56 25.78 -5.46
C GLN A 196 25.03 25.14 -6.75
N GLN A 197 25.93 24.60 -7.57
CA GLN A 197 25.58 23.91 -8.82
C GLN A 197 25.31 22.42 -8.64
N THR A 198 25.74 21.85 -7.51
CA THR A 198 25.61 20.43 -7.21
C THR A 198 25.16 20.24 -5.79
N MET A 199 24.35 19.21 -5.59
CA MET A 199 23.89 18.76 -4.30
C MET A 199 25.07 18.23 -3.47
N ALA A 200 25.21 18.70 -2.23
CA ALA A 200 26.13 18.10 -1.27
C ALA A 200 25.69 16.66 -0.92
N PRO A 201 26.63 15.72 -0.72
CA PRO A 201 26.29 14.39 -0.23
C PRO A 201 25.63 14.50 1.15
N LEU A 202 24.75 13.56 1.50
CA LEU A 202 24.16 13.55 2.84
C LEU A 202 25.24 13.37 3.89
N PRO A 203 25.08 13.90 5.11
CA PRO A 203 26.02 13.58 6.17
C PRO A 203 26.08 12.07 6.41
N LYS A 204 27.20 11.59 6.93
CA LYS A 204 27.29 10.21 7.43
C LYS A 204 26.20 10.02 8.50
N PRO A 205 25.43 8.91 8.45
CA PRO A 205 24.32 8.71 9.38
C PRO A 205 24.82 8.54 10.81
N GLU A 206 23.98 8.93 11.76
CA GLU A 206 24.16 8.61 13.17
C GLU A 206 23.94 7.11 13.43
N ALA A 207 24.31 6.64 14.62
CA ALA A 207 24.03 5.25 14.99
C ALA A 207 22.51 5.03 15.12
N PRO A 208 21.95 3.94 14.55
CA PRO A 208 20.56 3.59 14.81
C PRO A 208 20.37 3.15 16.27
N LEU A 209 19.12 3.08 16.71
CA LEU A 209 18.77 2.63 18.06
C LEU A 209 18.11 1.25 17.98
N LEU A 210 18.89 0.22 18.32
CA LEU A 210 18.44 -1.17 18.32
C LEU A 210 17.45 -1.42 19.46
N ARG A 211 16.33 -2.09 19.17
CA ARG A 211 15.29 -2.38 20.15
C ARG A 211 15.50 -3.73 20.80
N GLU A 212 15.20 -3.80 22.09
CA GLU A 212 15.17 -5.06 22.82
C GLU A 212 14.17 -6.02 22.19
N THR A 213 14.53 -7.30 22.15
CA THR A 213 13.67 -8.38 21.65
C THR A 213 13.98 -9.66 22.40
N THR A 214 12.99 -10.55 22.46
CA THR A 214 13.14 -11.90 23.02
C THR A 214 13.37 -12.96 21.95
N SER A 215 13.27 -12.60 20.66
CA SER A 215 13.43 -13.51 19.53
C SER A 215 14.51 -13.02 18.56
N PRO A 216 15.46 -13.88 18.15
CA PRO A 216 16.43 -13.53 17.11
C PRO A 216 15.78 -13.41 15.72
N PHE A 217 14.51 -13.79 15.60
CA PHE A 217 13.71 -13.72 14.38
C PHE A 217 12.78 -12.50 14.34
N ALA A 218 12.93 -11.58 15.29
CA ALA A 218 12.16 -10.33 15.35
C ALA A 218 13.07 -9.19 15.83
N ILE A 219 14.12 -8.90 15.06
CA ILE A 219 15.09 -7.83 15.37
C ILE A 219 14.68 -6.55 14.62
N ASN A 220 14.39 -5.50 15.38
CA ASN A 220 13.96 -4.19 14.89
C ASN A 220 14.79 -3.06 15.52
N TRP A 221 14.91 -1.93 14.82
CA TRP A 221 15.62 -0.73 15.30
C TRP A 221 14.89 0.52 14.84
N MET A 222 14.99 1.62 15.57
CA MET A 222 14.69 2.93 14.99
C MET A 222 15.82 3.30 14.04
N GLY A 223 15.48 3.54 12.78
CA GLY A 223 16.43 3.93 11.76
C GLY A 223 17.13 5.25 12.07
N ALA A 224 18.29 5.44 11.44
CA ALA A 224 19.09 6.64 11.60
C ALA A 224 18.65 7.70 10.59
N ALA A 225 18.62 8.97 10.99
CA ALA A 225 18.43 10.07 10.04
C ALA A 225 19.43 9.92 8.88
N VAL A 226 18.95 10.06 7.64
CA VAL A 226 19.70 9.86 6.39
C VAL A 226 20.34 8.47 6.19
N GLY A 227 20.01 7.48 7.02
CA GLY A 227 20.37 6.08 6.79
C GLY A 227 19.57 5.49 5.62
N ARG A 228 20.25 4.83 4.68
CA ARG A 228 19.62 4.19 3.51
C ARG A 228 19.61 2.67 3.61
N SER A 229 20.62 2.07 4.23
CA SER A 229 20.66 0.63 4.46
C SER A 229 21.41 0.29 5.74
N TYR A 230 21.20 -0.92 6.25
CA TYR A 230 21.71 -1.36 7.55
C TYR A 230 22.39 -2.71 7.44
N ASP A 231 23.50 -2.84 8.17
CA ASP A 231 24.12 -4.15 8.42
C ASP A 231 23.87 -4.55 9.87
N VAL A 232 23.48 -5.81 10.07
CA VAL A 232 23.29 -6.44 11.38
C VAL A 232 24.47 -7.34 11.65
N GLU A 233 25.09 -7.17 12.81
CA GLU A 233 26.21 -7.96 13.28
C GLU A 233 25.81 -8.77 14.52
N ARG A 234 26.23 -10.04 14.56
CA ARG A 234 26.03 -10.98 15.67
C ARG A 234 27.37 -11.37 16.31
N ALA A 235 27.36 -11.60 17.62
CA ALA A 235 28.46 -12.18 18.37
C ALA A 235 27.97 -13.19 19.43
N ALA A 236 28.86 -14.09 19.87
CA ALA A 236 28.61 -14.99 21.00
C ALA A 236 28.99 -14.38 22.37
N SER A 237 29.57 -13.18 22.37
CA SER A 237 29.89 -12.42 23.59
C SER A 237 29.54 -10.93 23.42
N PRO A 238 29.32 -10.18 24.51
CA PRO A 238 28.95 -8.76 24.44
C PRO A 238 29.98 -7.88 23.73
N THR A 239 31.23 -8.33 23.61
CA THR A 239 32.35 -7.55 23.05
C THR A 239 32.81 -8.06 21.68
N GLY A 240 32.19 -9.13 21.16
CA GLY A 240 32.57 -9.76 19.89
C GLY A 240 33.29 -11.10 20.05
N PRO A 241 33.99 -11.58 19.02
CA PRO A 241 34.10 -10.98 17.68
C PRO A 241 32.74 -10.88 16.98
N TRP A 242 32.58 -9.85 16.15
CA TRP A 242 31.34 -9.54 15.44
C TRP A 242 31.36 -10.13 14.03
N THR A 243 30.26 -10.76 13.63
CA THR A 243 30.05 -11.31 12.28
C THR A 243 28.82 -10.66 11.66
N VAL A 244 28.92 -10.18 10.42
CA VAL A 244 27.75 -9.66 9.70
C VAL A 244 26.82 -10.81 9.33
N VAL A 245 25.59 -10.77 9.85
CA VAL A 245 24.53 -11.77 9.61
C VAL A 245 23.38 -11.21 8.78
N GLY A 246 23.26 -9.89 8.69
CA GLY A 246 22.34 -9.19 7.80
C GLY A 246 23.08 -8.06 7.07
N ARG A 247 22.85 -7.91 5.77
CA ARG A 247 23.56 -6.92 4.94
C ARG A 247 22.60 -6.12 4.09
N ASP A 248 22.85 -4.82 4.00
CA ASP A 248 22.11 -3.88 3.15
C ASP A 248 20.58 -3.95 3.34
N ILE A 249 20.15 -4.16 4.58
CA ILE A 249 18.73 -4.21 4.93
C ILE A 249 18.14 -2.81 4.79
N SER A 250 17.00 -2.69 4.11
CA SER A 250 16.24 -1.45 4.00
C SER A 250 15.18 -1.38 5.11
N ASP A 251 14.97 -0.18 5.66
CA ASP A 251 13.80 0.14 6.49
C ASP A 251 12.82 1.09 5.77
N GLY A 252 13.04 1.36 4.48
CA GLY A 252 12.23 2.27 3.68
C GLY A 252 10.93 1.68 3.12
N VAL A 253 10.51 0.51 3.60
CA VAL A 253 9.30 -0.16 3.11
C VAL A 253 8.06 0.67 3.48
N ASN A 254 7.28 1.04 2.46
CA ASN A 254 5.98 1.67 2.65
C ASN A 254 5.00 0.73 3.37
N GLU A 255 3.97 1.32 4.00
CA GLU A 255 2.98 0.56 4.77
C GLU A 255 3.57 -0.25 5.94
N TRP A 256 4.73 0.19 6.45
CA TRP A 256 5.35 -0.47 7.60
C TRP A 256 4.39 -0.60 8.78
N ASN A 257 4.20 -1.84 9.23
CA ASN A 257 3.42 -2.18 10.41
C ASN A 257 4.31 -2.97 11.40
N PRO A 258 4.71 -2.36 12.54
CA PRO A 258 5.56 -3.03 13.53
C PRO A 258 4.89 -4.22 14.24
N GLU A 259 3.56 -4.39 14.12
CA GLU A 259 2.85 -5.54 14.70
C GLU A 259 3.02 -6.82 13.86
N THR A 260 3.29 -6.68 12.56
CA THR A 260 3.32 -7.82 11.62
C THR A 260 4.62 -7.93 10.83
N MET A 261 5.43 -6.86 10.80
CA MET A 261 6.66 -6.77 10.03
C MET A 261 7.89 -6.74 10.93
N VAL A 262 8.99 -7.28 10.41
CA VAL A 262 10.29 -7.37 11.10
C VAL A 262 11.39 -6.98 10.13
N LEU A 263 12.34 -6.15 10.57
CA LEU A 263 13.42 -5.63 9.73
C LEU A 263 14.45 -6.71 9.47
N PHE A 264 14.76 -7.50 10.50
CA PHE A 264 15.70 -8.60 10.39
C PHE A 264 15.22 -9.84 11.14
N ARG A 265 15.42 -10.99 10.49
CA ARG A 265 15.33 -12.33 11.09
C ARG A 265 16.68 -12.99 10.87
N ASP A 266 17.30 -13.47 11.94
CA ASP A 266 18.54 -14.24 11.79
C ASP A 266 18.25 -15.64 11.23
N ASP A 267 19.27 -16.29 10.69
CA ASP A 267 19.20 -17.63 10.14
C ASP A 267 19.11 -18.67 11.27
N TYR A 268 17.94 -19.30 11.40
CA TYR A 268 17.66 -20.34 12.39
C TYR A 268 18.73 -21.45 12.39
N LEU A 269 19.22 -21.86 11.22
CA LEU A 269 20.18 -22.96 11.09
C LEU A 269 21.59 -22.60 11.59
N GLN A 270 21.86 -21.31 11.79
CA GLN A 270 23.13 -20.81 12.33
C GLN A 270 23.06 -20.53 13.83
N LEU A 271 21.90 -20.74 14.46
CA LEU A 271 21.67 -20.53 15.88
C LEU A 271 21.58 -21.86 16.62
N GLN A 272 22.01 -21.85 17.88
CA GLN A 272 21.91 -22.99 18.78
C GLN A 272 20.84 -22.72 19.83
N LEU A 273 19.89 -23.64 19.97
CA LEU A 273 18.83 -23.56 20.97
C LEU A 273 19.44 -23.45 22.38
N GLY A 274 18.92 -22.51 23.17
CA GLY A 274 19.38 -22.16 24.51
C GLY A 274 20.58 -21.21 24.54
N HIS A 275 21.23 -20.90 23.41
CA HIS A 275 22.39 -20.01 23.38
C HIS A 275 21.99 -18.53 23.35
N THR A 276 22.78 -17.69 24.01
CA THR A 276 22.60 -16.22 24.01
C THR A 276 23.52 -15.57 22.99
N TYR A 277 22.93 -14.82 22.07
CA TYR A 277 23.63 -14.05 21.05
C TYR A 277 23.51 -12.56 21.32
N TYR A 278 24.49 -11.79 20.85
CA TYR A 278 24.53 -10.34 20.98
C TYR A 278 24.45 -9.71 19.60
N TYR A 279 23.63 -8.67 19.46
CA TYR A 279 23.39 -7.99 18.19
C TYR A 279 23.70 -6.50 18.27
N ARG A 280 24.19 -5.95 17.17
CA ARG A 280 24.31 -4.51 16.93
C ARG A 280 24.09 -4.18 15.46
N VAL A 281 23.69 -2.95 15.18
CA VAL A 281 23.34 -2.51 13.83
C VAL A 281 24.15 -1.28 13.44
N THR A 282 24.55 -1.20 12.18
CA THR A 282 25.22 -0.02 11.61
C THR A 282 24.42 0.50 10.42
N ALA A 283 24.12 1.80 10.40
CA ALA A 283 23.46 2.47 9.28
C ALA A 283 24.48 2.89 8.21
N LYS A 284 24.05 2.97 6.95
CA LYS A 284 24.89 3.31 5.79
C LYS A 284 24.15 4.24 4.84
N ASN A 285 24.89 5.14 4.20
CA ASN A 285 24.47 5.89 3.02
C ASN A 285 25.68 6.18 2.11
N GLU A 286 25.55 7.09 1.14
CA GLU A 286 26.63 7.44 0.22
C GLU A 286 27.90 8.00 0.90
N SER A 287 27.76 8.55 2.10
CA SER A 287 28.86 9.17 2.86
C SER A 287 29.53 8.22 3.86
N GLY A 288 29.07 6.97 3.91
CA GLY A 288 29.71 5.90 4.68
C GLY A 288 28.81 5.29 5.75
N ARG A 289 29.44 4.64 6.73
CA ARG A 289 28.78 3.84 7.78
C ARG A 289 28.79 4.58 9.11
N SER A 290 27.70 4.51 9.89
CA SER A 290 27.60 5.07 11.23
C SER A 290 28.57 4.41 12.24
N ALA A 291 28.59 4.89 13.48
CA ALA A 291 29.03 4.04 14.60
C ALA A 291 27.99 2.92 14.83
N PRO A 292 28.35 1.79 15.45
CA PRO A 292 27.37 0.77 15.82
C PRO A 292 26.33 1.31 16.81
N SER A 293 25.12 0.74 16.78
CA SER A 293 24.07 0.94 17.78
C SER A 293 24.50 0.49 19.18
N ASN A 294 23.60 0.66 20.16
CA ASN A 294 23.62 -0.15 21.36
C ASN A 294 23.64 -1.66 21.03
N VAL A 295 24.23 -2.45 21.94
CA VAL A 295 24.21 -3.91 21.87
C VAL A 295 23.03 -4.42 22.68
N ILE A 296 22.27 -5.35 22.10
CA ILE A 296 21.26 -6.14 22.82
C ILE A 296 21.73 -7.59 22.95
N SER A 297 21.15 -8.33 23.89
CA SER A 297 21.37 -9.78 24.04
C SER A 297 20.06 -10.53 23.86
N VAL A 298 20.06 -11.61 23.09
CA VAL A 298 18.87 -12.41 22.81
C VAL A 298 19.21 -13.87 22.99
N GLN A 299 18.46 -14.58 23.84
CA GLN A 299 18.57 -16.03 23.96
C GLN A 299 17.66 -16.69 22.93
N HIS A 300 18.20 -17.56 22.09
CA HIS A 300 17.40 -18.35 21.16
C HIS A 300 16.72 -19.48 21.93
N SER A 301 15.40 -19.42 22.10
CA SER A 301 14.60 -20.40 22.85
C SER A 301 13.44 -21.00 22.05
N GLU A 302 13.30 -20.61 20.78
CA GLU A 302 12.21 -21.05 19.90
C GLU A 302 12.65 -22.31 19.14
N GLU A 303 12.02 -23.45 19.41
CA GLU A 303 12.30 -24.72 18.72
C GLU A 303 11.30 -24.93 17.58
N ASN A 304 11.82 -25.16 16.36
CA ASN A 304 11.02 -25.45 15.17
C ASN A 304 10.02 -26.59 15.39
N GLN A 305 8.74 -26.33 15.11
CA GLN A 305 7.69 -27.34 15.08
C GLN A 305 7.33 -27.67 13.63
N PRO A 306 6.97 -28.93 13.30
CA PRO A 306 6.48 -29.24 11.97
C PRO A 306 5.18 -28.46 11.69
N PRO A 307 4.92 -28.07 10.43
CA PRO A 307 3.64 -27.52 10.05
C PRO A 307 2.48 -28.42 10.51
N VAL A 308 1.34 -27.86 10.90
CA VAL A 308 0.16 -28.62 11.31
C VAL A 308 -0.87 -28.63 10.20
N VAL A 309 -1.03 -29.76 9.51
CA VAL A 309 -2.03 -29.94 8.44
C VAL A 309 -3.40 -30.27 9.02
N THR A 310 -4.44 -29.65 8.47
CA THR A 310 -5.85 -29.98 8.68
C THR A 310 -6.49 -30.34 7.34
N LEU A 311 -7.18 -31.47 7.33
CA LEU A 311 -7.79 -32.05 6.13
C LEU A 311 -9.00 -32.91 6.52
N GLU A 312 -10.04 -32.89 5.68
CA GLU A 312 -11.20 -33.77 5.80
C GLU A 312 -10.79 -35.26 5.72
N PRO A 313 -11.36 -36.15 6.54
CA PRO A 313 -10.92 -37.55 6.59
C PRO A 313 -11.36 -38.36 5.37
N ALA A 314 -12.50 -38.01 4.76
CA ALA A 314 -13.04 -38.72 3.60
C ALA A 314 -13.87 -37.81 2.69
N LEU A 315 -13.86 -38.13 1.39
CA LEU A 315 -14.67 -37.49 0.35
C LEU A 315 -15.26 -38.56 -0.58
N THR A 316 -16.30 -38.19 -1.33
CA THR A 316 -16.90 -39.06 -2.33
C THR A 316 -17.08 -38.32 -3.64
N THR A 317 -16.91 -39.02 -4.77
CA THR A 317 -17.17 -38.49 -6.11
C THR A 317 -17.46 -39.61 -7.11
N THR A 318 -17.68 -39.26 -8.38
CA THR A 318 -17.74 -40.17 -9.53
C THR A 318 -16.68 -39.76 -10.56
N GLN A 319 -16.31 -40.70 -11.44
CA GLN A 319 -15.27 -40.47 -12.46
C GLN A 319 -15.55 -39.26 -13.36
N ASP A 320 -16.83 -38.97 -13.66
CA ASP A 320 -17.25 -37.87 -14.53
C ASP A 320 -17.29 -36.50 -13.82
N GLN A 321 -17.15 -36.46 -12.50
CA GLN A 321 -17.17 -35.23 -11.72
C GLN A 321 -15.79 -34.85 -11.18
N GLY A 322 -14.97 -35.82 -10.74
CA GLY A 322 -13.75 -35.51 -10.00
C GLY A 322 -14.06 -34.86 -8.64
N VAL A 323 -13.05 -34.45 -7.88
CA VAL A 323 -13.22 -33.95 -6.51
C VAL A 323 -12.42 -32.68 -6.27
N GLU A 324 -12.99 -31.74 -5.53
CA GLU A 324 -12.26 -30.60 -4.99
C GLU A 324 -11.56 -31.01 -3.70
N LEU A 325 -10.27 -30.73 -3.62
CA LEU A 325 -9.41 -31.00 -2.47
C LEU A 325 -9.05 -29.68 -1.82
N THR A 326 -9.33 -29.55 -0.53
CA THR A 326 -8.99 -28.37 0.26
C THR A 326 -8.27 -28.83 1.51
N ALA A 327 -7.01 -28.42 1.66
CA ALA A 327 -6.26 -28.54 2.90
C ALA A 327 -6.01 -27.16 3.50
N SER A 328 -5.90 -27.09 4.82
CA SER A 328 -5.34 -25.94 5.52
C SER A 328 -4.14 -26.36 6.34
N TRP A 329 -3.24 -25.42 6.61
CA TRP A 329 -2.05 -25.67 7.40
C TRP A 329 -1.69 -24.42 8.21
N GLN A 330 -0.96 -24.63 9.30
CA GLN A 330 -0.37 -23.57 10.12
C GLN A 330 1.06 -23.95 10.47
N ASP A 331 1.92 -22.97 10.62
CA ASP A 331 3.34 -23.13 10.90
C ASP A 331 3.79 -22.07 11.92
N ASP A 332 4.87 -22.32 12.64
CA ASP A 332 5.43 -21.36 13.61
C ASP A 332 6.30 -20.27 12.95
N GLY A 333 6.55 -20.37 11.64
CA GLY A 333 7.34 -19.44 10.85
C GLY A 333 8.84 -19.69 10.97
N LEU A 334 9.23 -20.89 11.38
CA LEU A 334 10.59 -21.40 11.46
C LEU A 334 10.76 -22.58 10.46
N PRO A 335 11.99 -22.87 10.00
CA PRO A 335 13.18 -22.03 10.10
C PRO A 335 13.03 -20.73 9.29
N SER A 336 12.02 -20.65 8.42
CA SER A 336 11.66 -19.49 7.63
C SER A 336 10.14 -19.37 7.49
N ARG A 337 9.63 -18.30 6.88
CA ARG A 337 8.19 -18.16 6.59
C ARG A 337 7.75 -18.92 5.34
N GLU A 338 8.68 -19.57 4.62
CA GLU A 338 8.39 -20.32 3.42
C GLU A 338 8.01 -21.76 3.77
N VAL A 339 6.80 -22.17 3.40
CA VAL A 339 6.33 -23.55 3.53
C VAL A 339 5.95 -24.07 2.14
N LYS A 340 6.56 -25.18 1.75
CA LYS A 340 6.21 -25.90 0.52
C LYS A 340 5.09 -26.87 0.82
N VAL A 341 4.07 -26.86 -0.02
CA VAL A 341 2.92 -27.75 0.12
C VAL A 341 2.72 -28.60 -1.10
N GLY A 342 2.11 -29.78 -0.93
CA GLY A 342 1.71 -30.56 -2.08
C GLY A 342 0.88 -31.81 -1.82
N TRP A 343 0.18 -32.24 -2.85
CA TRP A 343 -0.68 -33.42 -2.94
C TRP A 343 0.03 -34.57 -3.64
N GLN A 344 -0.14 -35.78 -3.11
CA GLN A 344 0.44 -37.01 -3.65
C GLN A 344 -0.52 -38.19 -3.51
N HIS A 345 -0.36 -39.19 -4.37
CA HIS A 345 -1.05 -40.47 -4.30
C HIS A 345 -0.04 -41.60 -4.54
N ALA A 346 -0.17 -42.70 -3.78
CA ALA A 346 0.64 -43.89 -3.99
C ALA A 346 -0.03 -44.81 -5.02
N GLY A 347 0.50 -44.85 -6.24
CA GLY A 347 -0.01 -45.66 -7.34
C GLY A 347 0.08 -44.93 -8.69
N ASP A 348 0.37 -45.67 -9.76
CA ASP A 348 0.66 -45.06 -11.06
C ASP A 348 -0.63 -44.79 -11.87
N GLY A 349 -0.79 -43.56 -12.36
CA GLY A 349 -1.67 -43.20 -13.48
C GLY A 349 -3.18 -43.22 -13.23
N GLN A 350 -3.64 -43.39 -11.97
CA GLN A 350 -5.06 -43.43 -11.65
C GLN A 350 -5.65 -42.15 -11.07
N VAL A 351 -4.79 -41.30 -10.48
CA VAL A 351 -5.19 -40.02 -9.90
C VAL A 351 -4.41 -38.91 -10.58
N HIS A 352 -5.11 -37.86 -10.97
CA HIS A 352 -4.52 -36.69 -11.61
C HIS A 352 -4.91 -35.43 -10.83
N PHE A 353 -3.91 -34.66 -10.40
CA PHE A 353 -4.11 -33.37 -9.73
C PHE A 353 -3.90 -32.25 -10.73
N CYS A 354 -4.75 -31.22 -10.68
CA CYS A 354 -4.61 -30.06 -11.56
C CYS A 354 -3.45 -29.15 -11.15
N HIS A 355 -3.36 -28.85 -9.85
CA HIS A 355 -2.23 -28.17 -9.22
C HIS A 355 -1.81 -28.95 -7.99
N ALA A 356 -0.83 -29.83 -8.13
CA ALA A 356 -0.39 -30.68 -7.03
C ALA A 356 0.36 -29.89 -5.93
N ASP A 357 0.79 -28.67 -6.21
CA ASP A 357 1.58 -27.80 -5.34
C ASP A 357 0.75 -26.73 -4.60
N ARG A 358 -0.59 -26.85 -4.65
CA ARG A 358 -1.52 -25.91 -4.00
C ARG A 358 -2.34 -26.60 -2.92
N ALA A 359 -2.64 -25.86 -1.85
CA ALA A 359 -3.49 -26.35 -0.76
C ALA A 359 -4.93 -26.64 -1.20
N GLN A 360 -5.45 -25.81 -2.11
CA GLN A 360 -6.73 -26.02 -2.79
C GLN A 360 -6.48 -26.41 -4.25
N THR A 361 -7.04 -27.53 -4.68
CA THR A 361 -6.85 -28.07 -6.03
C THR A 361 -8.01 -28.99 -6.42
N ARG A 362 -8.03 -29.45 -7.67
CA ARG A 362 -8.96 -30.48 -8.14
C ARG A 362 -8.19 -31.75 -8.46
N ALA A 363 -8.80 -32.90 -8.16
CA ALA A 363 -8.32 -34.20 -8.59
C ALA A 363 -9.39 -34.97 -9.39
N TRP A 364 -8.96 -35.78 -10.34
CA TRP A 364 -9.84 -36.67 -11.09
C TRP A 364 -9.22 -38.06 -11.25
N PHE A 365 -10.06 -39.03 -11.60
CA PHE A 365 -9.75 -40.44 -11.47
C PHE A 365 -10.09 -41.20 -12.75
N THR A 366 -9.20 -42.09 -13.18
CA THR A 366 -9.40 -42.88 -14.40
C THR A 366 -10.24 -44.15 -14.18
N ALA A 367 -10.45 -44.57 -12.93
CA ALA A 367 -11.24 -45.75 -12.55
C ALA A 367 -12.09 -45.49 -11.29
N PRO A 368 -13.22 -46.21 -11.08
CA PRO A 368 -13.88 -46.28 -9.79
C PRO A 368 -13.00 -47.03 -8.78
N GLY A 369 -13.09 -46.65 -7.51
CA GLY A 369 -12.29 -47.26 -6.45
C GLY A 369 -12.17 -46.38 -5.21
N THR A 370 -11.35 -46.82 -4.26
CA THR A 370 -11.02 -46.05 -3.05
C THR A 370 -9.56 -45.62 -3.13
N TYR A 371 -9.33 -44.32 -3.11
CA TYR A 371 -8.00 -43.70 -3.26
C TYR A 371 -7.59 -43.00 -1.98
N ALA A 372 -6.34 -43.18 -1.55
CA ALA A 372 -5.73 -42.42 -0.47
C ALA A 372 -4.91 -41.28 -1.07
N LEU A 373 -5.30 -40.03 -0.81
CA LEU A 373 -4.59 -38.83 -1.27
C LEU A 373 -3.96 -38.12 -0.08
N THR A 374 -2.67 -37.84 -0.16
CA THR A 374 -1.89 -37.28 0.95
C THR A 374 -1.50 -35.85 0.64
N PHE A 375 -1.82 -34.92 1.54
CA PHE A 375 -1.32 -33.56 1.54
C PHE A 375 -0.13 -33.44 2.50
N THR A 376 0.94 -32.80 2.07
CA THR A 376 2.16 -32.55 2.85
C THR A 376 2.43 -31.05 2.94
N ALA A 377 2.84 -30.58 4.11
CA ALA A 377 3.43 -29.26 4.32
C ALA A 377 4.85 -29.42 4.88
N ASP A 378 5.81 -28.68 4.32
CA ASP A 378 7.25 -28.80 4.56
C ASP A 378 7.86 -27.40 4.75
N ASP A 379 8.33 -27.11 5.95
CA ASP A 379 8.97 -25.82 6.31
C ASP A 379 10.45 -25.75 5.88
N GLY A 380 10.98 -26.84 5.29
CA GLY A 380 12.37 -27.00 4.87
C GLY A 380 13.24 -27.77 5.88
N LEU A 381 12.84 -27.87 7.14
CA LEU A 381 13.50 -28.63 8.20
C LEU A 381 12.64 -29.81 8.67
N LEU A 382 11.36 -29.58 8.91
CA LEU A 382 10.36 -30.56 9.32
C LEU A 382 9.18 -30.54 8.35
N LYS A 383 8.44 -31.66 8.34
CA LYS A 383 7.25 -31.81 7.51
C LYS A 383 6.18 -32.59 8.25
N SER A 384 4.93 -32.32 7.91
CA SER A 384 3.80 -33.15 8.30
C SER A 384 2.92 -33.47 7.09
N SER A 385 2.15 -34.54 7.22
CA SER A 385 1.23 -34.97 6.18
C SER A 385 -0.08 -35.48 6.77
N LYS A 386 -1.19 -35.29 6.04
CA LYS A 386 -2.48 -35.95 6.30
C LYS A 386 -3.02 -36.59 5.03
N THR A 387 -3.79 -37.67 5.22
CA THR A 387 -4.39 -38.41 4.11
C THR A 387 -5.91 -38.28 4.16
N VAL A 388 -6.52 -38.00 3.01
CA VAL A 388 -7.96 -38.11 2.78
C VAL A 388 -8.26 -39.36 1.98
N THR A 389 -9.31 -40.08 2.35
CA THR A 389 -9.83 -41.21 1.57
C THR A 389 -10.89 -40.72 0.60
N VAL A 390 -10.71 -40.92 -0.70
CA VAL A 390 -11.69 -40.57 -1.73
C VAL A 390 -12.32 -41.84 -2.30
N THR A 391 -13.63 -42.01 -2.11
CA THR A 391 -14.39 -43.09 -2.75
C THR A 391 -14.98 -42.60 -4.07
N VAL A 392 -14.62 -43.26 -5.17
CA VAL A 392 -14.98 -42.90 -6.53
C VAL A 392 -15.93 -43.95 -7.10
N GLY A 393 -17.16 -43.53 -7.43
CA GLY A 393 -18.13 -44.35 -8.14
C GLY A 393 -17.98 -44.32 -9.66
N GLU A 394 -18.69 -45.20 -10.35
CA GLU A 394 -18.81 -45.19 -11.80
C GLU A 394 -19.40 -43.87 -12.32
N ALA A 395 -18.97 -43.47 -13.52
CA ALA A 395 -19.48 -42.28 -14.18
C ALA A 395 -21.01 -42.38 -14.40
N ALA A 396 -21.75 -41.38 -13.93
CA ALA A 396 -23.19 -41.27 -14.19
C ALA A 396 -23.50 -40.47 -15.47
N GLY A 397 -22.53 -39.68 -15.95
CA GLY A 397 -22.63 -38.85 -17.15
C GLY A 397 -21.35 -38.84 -17.99
N LYS A 398 -21.32 -37.95 -18.99
CA LYS A 398 -20.13 -37.73 -19.82
C LYS A 398 -19.09 -36.96 -19.03
N ALA A 399 -17.90 -37.54 -18.87
CA ALA A 399 -16.77 -36.85 -18.25
C ALA A 399 -16.31 -35.64 -19.10
N PRO A 400 -15.94 -34.52 -18.45
CA PRO A 400 -15.18 -33.43 -19.07
C PRO A 400 -13.93 -33.92 -19.80
N ALA A 401 -13.56 -33.24 -20.89
CA ALA A 401 -12.34 -33.55 -21.63
C ALA A 401 -11.07 -33.13 -20.85
N ASP A 402 -11.19 -32.10 -20.02
CA ASP A 402 -10.14 -31.59 -19.14
C ASP A 402 -10.80 -31.13 -17.83
N PHE A 403 -10.37 -31.70 -16.71
CA PHE A 403 -10.86 -31.35 -15.36
C PHE A 403 -10.05 -30.22 -14.72
N CYS A 404 -8.95 -29.82 -15.36
CA CYS A 404 -8.02 -28.83 -14.86
C CYS A 404 -8.17 -27.51 -15.59
N ARG A 405 -8.57 -27.55 -16.86
CA ARG A 405 -8.80 -26.35 -17.66
C ARG A 405 -10.18 -26.36 -18.27
N TYR A 406 -10.89 -25.26 -18.08
CA TYR A 406 -12.17 -25.03 -18.72
C TYR A 406 -12.26 -23.57 -19.16
N HIS A 407 -12.70 -23.37 -20.40
CA HIS A 407 -13.08 -22.07 -20.93
C HIS A 407 -14.51 -22.21 -21.46
N GLY A 408 -15.43 -21.52 -20.81
CA GLY A 408 -16.82 -21.47 -21.21
C GLY A 408 -17.05 -20.55 -22.39
N GLU A 409 -18.31 -20.45 -22.80
CA GLU A 409 -18.72 -19.40 -23.74
C GLU A 409 -18.60 -18.02 -23.08
N VAL A 410 -18.30 -17.00 -23.88
CA VAL A 410 -18.33 -15.61 -23.46
C VAL A 410 -19.77 -15.11 -23.57
N TYR A 411 -20.38 -14.76 -22.45
CA TYR A 411 -21.72 -14.22 -22.38
C TYR A 411 -21.65 -12.70 -22.35
N GLY A 412 -21.98 -12.05 -23.46
CA GLY A 412 -22.10 -10.61 -23.55
C GLY A 412 -23.40 -10.10 -22.89
N VAL A 413 -23.51 -8.79 -22.78
CA VAL A 413 -24.72 -8.14 -22.24
C VAL A 413 -25.96 -8.37 -23.11
N ALA A 414 -25.80 -8.69 -24.40
CA ALA A 414 -26.90 -8.98 -25.32
C ALA A 414 -27.55 -10.35 -25.03
N GLU A 415 -26.77 -11.30 -24.51
CA GLU A 415 -27.21 -12.62 -24.08
C GLU A 415 -27.81 -12.60 -22.65
N GLY A 416 -27.66 -11.48 -21.94
CA GLY A 416 -28.16 -11.29 -20.59
C GLY A 416 -29.60 -10.78 -20.55
N ARG A 417 -30.35 -11.17 -19.52
CA ARG A 417 -31.67 -10.61 -19.23
C ARG A 417 -31.51 -9.39 -18.32
N LEU A 418 -31.92 -8.23 -18.81
CA LEU A 418 -31.88 -6.97 -18.05
C LEU A 418 -33.08 -6.85 -17.08
N THR A 419 -32.80 -6.36 -15.88
CA THR A 419 -33.77 -5.81 -14.94
C THR A 419 -33.39 -4.36 -14.70
N VAL A 420 -34.25 -3.43 -15.14
CA VAL A 420 -34.00 -1.99 -15.08
C VAL A 420 -34.96 -1.37 -14.08
N MET A 421 -34.42 -0.65 -13.10
CA MET A 421 -35.21 0.11 -12.15
C MET A 421 -35.57 1.46 -12.76
N LYS A 422 -36.83 1.88 -12.57
CA LYS A 422 -37.31 3.12 -13.19
C LYS A 422 -36.57 4.31 -12.59
N SER A 423 -35.90 5.08 -13.44
CA SER A 423 -35.23 6.32 -13.08
C SER A 423 -35.36 7.37 -14.19
N ASP A 424 -35.46 8.64 -13.81
CA ASP A 424 -35.48 9.79 -14.72
C ASP A 424 -34.06 10.22 -15.15
N LYS A 425 -33.01 9.70 -14.48
CA LYS A 425 -31.60 9.98 -14.76
C LYS A 425 -30.76 8.70 -14.62
N ASP A 426 -29.70 8.56 -15.41
CA ASP A 426 -28.73 7.46 -15.29
C ASP A 426 -29.39 6.07 -15.49
N ALA A 427 -30.27 5.98 -16.48
CA ALA A 427 -30.95 4.74 -16.84
C ALA A 427 -29.94 3.70 -17.37
N LEU A 428 -30.12 2.44 -16.95
CA LEU A 428 -29.27 1.33 -17.38
C LEU A 428 -29.44 1.08 -18.89
N THR A 429 -28.38 1.30 -19.67
CA THR A 429 -28.38 1.16 -21.13
C THR A 429 -27.08 0.55 -21.63
N VAL A 430 -27.10 -0.04 -22.83
CA VAL A 430 -25.87 -0.46 -23.53
C VAL A 430 -25.35 0.73 -24.34
N GLY A 431 -24.09 1.12 -24.10
CA GLY A 431 -23.40 2.16 -24.87
C GLY A 431 -22.91 1.66 -26.23
N GLU A 432 -22.48 2.59 -27.09
CA GLU A 432 -21.86 2.25 -28.39
C GLU A 432 -20.53 1.48 -28.23
N ASP A 433 -19.88 1.62 -27.08
CA ASP A 433 -18.69 0.86 -26.66
C ASP A 433 -19.02 -0.61 -26.29
N GLY A 434 -20.30 -0.95 -26.24
CA GLY A 434 -20.82 -2.28 -25.91
C GLY A 434 -20.87 -2.57 -24.41
N PHE A 435 -20.58 -1.58 -23.55
CA PHE A 435 -20.74 -1.73 -22.11
C PHE A 435 -22.17 -1.39 -21.67
N LEU A 436 -22.74 -2.22 -20.81
CA LEU A 436 -23.99 -1.98 -20.12
C LEU A 436 -23.73 -1.19 -18.84
N GLY A 437 -24.39 -0.05 -18.68
CA GLY A 437 -24.32 0.79 -17.50
C GLY A 437 -25.10 2.10 -17.67
N PRO A 438 -24.98 3.04 -16.74
CA PRO A 438 -24.37 2.85 -15.44
C PRO A 438 -25.30 2.02 -14.52
N PHE A 439 -24.73 1.08 -13.75
CA PHE A 439 -25.46 0.43 -12.63
C PHE A 439 -25.62 1.41 -11.46
N ALA A 440 -26.47 2.42 -11.64
CA ALA A 440 -26.64 3.55 -10.73
C ALA A 440 -27.70 3.29 -9.65
N ASN A 441 -28.75 2.54 -9.97
CA ASN A 441 -29.92 2.38 -9.11
C ASN A 441 -29.93 1.01 -8.44
N GLU A 442 -30.26 0.98 -7.15
CA GLU A 442 -30.35 -0.28 -6.42
C GLU A 442 -31.45 -1.16 -7.06
N GLY A 443 -31.08 -2.37 -7.47
CA GLY A 443 -31.94 -3.30 -8.19
C GLY A 443 -31.65 -3.38 -9.70
N ASP A 444 -30.89 -2.44 -10.28
CA ASP A 444 -30.39 -2.57 -11.65
C ASP A 444 -29.50 -3.81 -11.75
N LYS A 445 -29.83 -4.73 -12.67
CA LYS A 445 -29.04 -5.95 -12.88
C LYS A 445 -29.14 -6.53 -14.28
N VAL A 446 -28.15 -7.33 -14.64
CA VAL A 446 -28.13 -8.23 -15.79
C VAL A 446 -27.93 -9.66 -15.32
N SER A 447 -28.70 -10.59 -15.87
CA SER A 447 -28.72 -12.00 -15.49
C SER A 447 -28.35 -12.89 -16.66
N TRP A 448 -27.37 -13.77 -16.49
CA TRP A 448 -26.96 -14.78 -17.46
C TRP A 448 -27.25 -16.19 -16.98
N GLN A 449 -27.51 -17.10 -17.93
CA GLN A 449 -27.52 -18.55 -17.69
C GLN A 449 -26.25 -19.14 -18.27
N VAL A 450 -25.37 -19.64 -17.41
CA VAL A 450 -24.05 -20.15 -17.80
C VAL A 450 -23.95 -21.65 -17.51
N GLN A 451 -23.15 -22.36 -18.30
CA GLN A 451 -22.88 -23.78 -18.09
C GLN A 451 -21.57 -24.00 -17.33
N ALA A 452 -21.61 -24.87 -16.32
CA ALA A 452 -20.44 -25.38 -15.64
C ALA A 452 -20.33 -26.90 -15.84
N PRO A 453 -19.17 -27.43 -16.26
CA PRO A 453 -18.99 -28.86 -16.53
C PRO A 453 -19.07 -29.75 -15.27
N TRP A 454 -18.91 -29.15 -14.09
CA TRP A 454 -18.94 -29.85 -12.80
C TRP A 454 -19.38 -28.89 -11.68
N SER A 455 -19.68 -29.45 -10.51
CA SER A 455 -19.86 -28.65 -9.29
C SER A 455 -18.50 -28.30 -8.67
N GLY A 456 -18.33 -27.07 -8.19
CA GLY A 456 -17.12 -26.62 -7.49
C GLY A 456 -16.74 -25.16 -7.76
N GLN A 457 -15.51 -24.79 -7.39
CA GLN A 457 -14.95 -23.46 -7.65
C GLN A 457 -14.58 -23.25 -9.13
N PHE A 458 -14.86 -22.05 -9.61
CA PHE A 458 -14.47 -21.51 -10.91
C PHE A 458 -14.05 -20.03 -10.73
N LEU A 459 -13.52 -19.44 -11.79
CA LEU A 459 -13.32 -18.00 -11.90
C LEU A 459 -14.29 -17.45 -12.96
N LEU A 460 -14.84 -16.27 -12.71
CA LEU A 460 -15.47 -15.45 -13.74
C LEU A 460 -14.43 -14.48 -14.29
N ASN A 461 -14.09 -14.60 -15.57
CA ASN A 461 -13.44 -13.54 -16.32
C ASN A 461 -14.49 -12.49 -16.65
N VAL A 462 -14.40 -11.33 -16.00
CA VAL A 462 -15.36 -10.24 -16.17
C VAL A 462 -14.70 -9.10 -16.93
N THR A 463 -15.26 -8.74 -18.09
CA THR A 463 -14.84 -7.54 -18.82
C THR A 463 -15.71 -6.37 -18.36
N PHE A 464 -15.07 -5.36 -17.73
CA PHE A 464 -15.75 -4.22 -17.12
C PHE A 464 -15.07 -2.89 -17.46
N ASN A 465 -15.77 -1.79 -17.20
CA ASN A 465 -15.24 -0.44 -17.30
C ASN A 465 -15.59 0.37 -16.02
N GLY A 466 -14.56 1.02 -15.46
CA GLY A 466 -14.60 1.88 -14.29
C GLY A 466 -14.02 3.26 -14.59
N LYS A 467 -14.32 3.84 -15.77
CA LYS A 467 -13.73 5.10 -16.28
C LYS A 467 -13.91 6.33 -15.39
N TRP A 468 -14.84 6.29 -14.44
CA TRP A 468 -15.10 7.38 -13.50
C TRP A 468 -14.59 7.08 -12.09
N GLY A 469 -13.51 6.30 -11.99
CA GLY A 469 -12.84 5.90 -10.74
C GLY A 469 -13.25 4.52 -10.26
N GLY A 470 -12.48 3.90 -9.36
CA GLY A 470 -12.81 2.60 -8.78
C GLY A 470 -14.10 2.64 -7.96
N LYS A 471 -14.89 1.55 -7.97
CA LYS A 471 -16.25 1.42 -7.41
C LYS A 471 -16.50 0.04 -6.81
N GLN A 472 -17.71 -0.18 -6.30
CA GLN A 472 -18.11 -1.43 -5.68
C GLN A 472 -19.49 -1.88 -6.16
N ASN A 473 -19.54 -3.07 -6.74
CA ASN A 473 -20.76 -3.74 -7.22
C ASN A 473 -20.70 -5.23 -6.86
N SER A 474 -21.84 -5.93 -6.96
CA SER A 474 -21.92 -7.32 -6.53
C SER A 474 -22.34 -8.31 -7.62
N PHE A 475 -21.90 -9.55 -7.45
CA PHE A 475 -22.40 -10.72 -8.18
C PHE A 475 -23.33 -11.54 -7.29
N VAL A 476 -24.34 -12.18 -7.87
CA VAL A 476 -25.17 -13.17 -7.19
C VAL A 476 -25.21 -14.44 -8.03
N VAL A 477 -24.81 -15.55 -7.43
CA VAL A 477 -24.85 -16.88 -8.07
C VAL A 477 -26.05 -17.66 -7.56
N ASN A 478 -26.89 -18.16 -8.48
CA ASN A 478 -28.05 -19.01 -8.18
C ASN A 478 -28.99 -18.45 -7.09
N GLY A 479 -29.15 -17.13 -7.02
CA GLY A 479 -30.00 -16.46 -6.02
C GLY A 479 -29.46 -16.48 -4.59
N GLY A 480 -28.15 -16.76 -4.41
CA GLY A 480 -27.47 -16.69 -3.12
C GLY A 480 -27.26 -15.26 -2.60
N ALA A 481 -26.41 -15.12 -1.59
CA ALA A 481 -26.02 -13.82 -1.06
C ALA A 481 -25.18 -13.04 -2.09
N PRO A 482 -25.31 -11.69 -2.16
CA PRO A 482 -24.42 -10.87 -2.97
C PRO A 482 -22.96 -11.00 -2.55
N GLN A 483 -22.10 -11.30 -3.50
CA GLN A 483 -20.64 -11.24 -3.39
C GLN A 483 -20.19 -9.86 -3.87
N THR A 484 -19.86 -9.00 -2.92
CA THR A 484 -19.36 -7.66 -3.17
C THR A 484 -17.95 -7.69 -3.75
N VAL A 485 -17.72 -6.90 -4.79
CA VAL A 485 -16.44 -6.82 -5.51
C VAL A 485 -16.05 -5.36 -5.68
N ALA A 486 -14.81 -5.03 -5.30
CA ALA A 486 -14.20 -3.75 -5.60
C ALA A 486 -13.59 -3.78 -7.00
N PHE A 487 -14.03 -2.86 -7.84
CA PHE A 487 -13.54 -2.70 -9.21
C PHE A 487 -12.59 -1.51 -9.27
N PRO A 488 -11.33 -1.70 -9.72
CA PRO A 488 -10.40 -0.59 -9.89
C PRO A 488 -10.82 0.36 -11.03
N GLN A 489 -10.26 1.58 -11.01
CA GLN A 489 -10.43 2.52 -12.12
C GLN A 489 -9.85 1.93 -13.41
N THR A 490 -10.50 2.23 -14.54
CA THR A 490 -10.01 1.89 -15.89
C THR A 490 -9.84 3.15 -16.73
N ASP A 491 -9.20 2.98 -17.89
CA ASP A 491 -9.39 3.86 -19.04
C ASP A 491 -10.75 3.59 -19.74
N GLU A 492 -10.94 4.13 -20.94
CA GLU A 492 -12.17 3.96 -21.73
C GLU A 492 -12.28 2.58 -22.39
N GLN A 493 -11.16 1.86 -22.55
CA GLN A 493 -11.11 0.53 -23.15
C GLN A 493 -11.63 -0.55 -22.18
N GLY A 494 -11.56 -0.28 -20.88
CA GLY A 494 -11.95 -1.21 -19.83
C GLY A 494 -10.88 -2.27 -19.56
N GLN A 495 -11.16 -3.19 -18.65
CA GLN A 495 -10.21 -4.24 -18.26
C GLN A 495 -10.92 -5.53 -17.87
N GLN A 496 -10.14 -6.58 -17.62
CA GLN A 496 -10.64 -7.84 -17.09
C GLN A 496 -10.34 -7.98 -15.60
N LEU A 497 -11.29 -8.53 -14.85
CA LEU A 497 -11.12 -8.96 -13.46
C LEU A 497 -11.52 -10.42 -13.35
N ARG A 498 -10.76 -11.20 -12.57
CA ARG A 498 -11.08 -12.59 -12.24
C ARG A 498 -11.75 -12.67 -10.88
N ILE A 499 -12.94 -13.24 -10.82
CA ILE A 499 -13.74 -13.31 -9.59
C ILE A 499 -14.03 -14.76 -9.25
N PRO A 500 -13.62 -15.28 -8.09
CA PRO A 500 -13.92 -16.65 -7.70
C PRO A 500 -15.42 -16.82 -7.44
N VAL A 501 -15.98 -17.91 -7.97
CA VAL A 501 -17.38 -18.30 -7.80
C VAL A 501 -17.53 -19.81 -7.62
N THR A 502 -18.56 -20.22 -6.89
CA THR A 502 -18.91 -21.65 -6.76
C THR A 502 -20.14 -21.96 -7.59
N LEU A 503 -20.01 -22.88 -8.54
CA LEU A 503 -21.08 -23.27 -9.46
C LEU A 503 -21.50 -24.72 -9.22
N LYS A 504 -22.74 -25.06 -9.59
CA LYS A 504 -23.24 -26.44 -9.66
C LYS A 504 -22.98 -26.99 -11.06
N ALA A 505 -22.84 -28.30 -11.21
CA ALA A 505 -22.79 -28.93 -12.53
C ALA A 505 -24.06 -28.58 -13.35
N GLY A 506 -23.87 -28.23 -14.62
CA GLY A 506 -24.93 -27.81 -15.52
C GLY A 506 -25.20 -26.31 -15.48
N SER A 507 -26.48 -25.93 -15.59
CA SER A 507 -26.91 -24.54 -15.71
C SER A 507 -26.86 -23.80 -14.38
N ASN A 508 -26.27 -22.60 -14.39
CA ASN A 508 -26.20 -21.69 -13.26
C ASN A 508 -26.68 -20.30 -13.68
N GLN A 509 -27.38 -19.61 -12.79
CA GLN A 509 -27.70 -18.20 -12.97
C GLN A 509 -26.62 -17.32 -12.33
N ILE A 510 -26.14 -16.34 -13.08
CA ILE A 510 -25.22 -15.30 -12.57
C ILE A 510 -25.86 -13.94 -12.80
N ASP A 511 -26.10 -13.21 -11.72
CA ASP A 511 -26.56 -11.82 -11.76
C ASP A 511 -25.38 -10.90 -11.44
N PHE A 512 -25.21 -9.83 -12.22
CA PHE A 512 -24.37 -8.68 -11.87
C PHE A 512 -25.25 -7.45 -11.77
N GLY A 513 -25.06 -6.64 -10.73
CA GLY A 513 -25.90 -5.47 -10.54
C GLY A 513 -25.49 -4.59 -9.36
N ARG A 514 -26.36 -3.64 -9.04
CA ARG A 514 -26.23 -2.80 -7.85
C ARG A 514 -27.18 -3.29 -6.76
N PHE A 515 -26.60 -3.70 -5.64
CA PHE A 515 -27.33 -4.18 -4.46
C PHE A 515 -27.13 -3.24 -3.28
N ALA A 516 -27.85 -3.46 -2.19
CA ALA A 516 -27.71 -2.67 -0.97
C ALA A 516 -26.24 -2.68 -0.48
N GLY A 517 -25.66 -1.50 -0.26
CA GLY A 517 -24.27 -1.32 0.14
C GLY A 517 -23.27 -1.16 -1.01
N ASP A 518 -23.68 -1.39 -2.26
CA ASP A 518 -22.89 -1.08 -3.44
C ASP A 518 -22.91 0.43 -3.72
N TRP A 519 -21.86 0.95 -4.35
CA TRP A 519 -21.73 2.37 -4.66
C TRP A 519 -20.93 2.61 -5.94
N GLY A 520 -21.31 3.66 -6.67
CA GLY A 520 -20.68 4.02 -7.93
C GLY A 520 -21.49 3.88 -9.19
N TYR A 521 -20.84 4.27 -10.29
CA TYR A 521 -21.26 3.95 -11.64
C TYR A 521 -20.33 2.87 -12.18
N MET A 522 -20.88 1.69 -12.41
CA MET A 522 -20.18 0.56 -12.98
C MET A 522 -20.73 0.21 -14.35
N PHE A 523 -19.87 -0.40 -15.16
CA PHE A 523 -20.17 -0.82 -16.52
C PHE A 523 -19.62 -2.22 -16.76
N ILE A 524 -20.40 -3.11 -17.37
CA ILE A 524 -20.00 -4.49 -17.68
C ILE A 524 -20.25 -4.80 -19.15
N LYS A 525 -19.41 -5.63 -19.77
CA LYS A 525 -19.54 -6.01 -21.18
C LYS A 525 -19.81 -7.50 -21.37
N SER A 526 -19.13 -8.34 -20.60
CA SER A 526 -19.27 -9.78 -20.70
C SER A 526 -18.75 -10.51 -19.46
N ILE A 527 -19.17 -11.76 -19.31
CA ILE A 527 -18.61 -12.73 -18.38
C ILE A 527 -18.23 -14.02 -19.11
N GLU A 528 -17.23 -14.72 -18.61
CA GLU A 528 -16.85 -16.06 -19.06
C GLU A 528 -16.51 -16.91 -17.83
N VAL A 529 -17.05 -18.12 -17.75
CA VAL A 529 -16.70 -19.08 -16.70
C VAL A 529 -15.43 -19.81 -17.09
N VAL A 530 -14.40 -19.75 -16.25
CA VAL A 530 -13.13 -20.44 -16.48
C VAL A 530 -12.66 -21.25 -15.27
N ALA A 531 -11.87 -22.28 -15.52
CA ALA A 531 -11.08 -22.99 -14.52
C ALA A 531 -9.65 -23.14 -15.05
N GLU A 532 -8.64 -22.89 -14.21
CA GLU A 532 -7.23 -22.92 -14.59
C GLU A 532 -6.33 -23.55 -13.55
#